data_AF-S7V5B9-F1
#
_entry.id   AF-S7V5B9-F1
#
_cell.length_a   1.000
_cell.length_b   1.000
_cell.length_c   1.000
_cell.angle_alpha   90.00
_cell.angle_beta   90.00
_cell.angle_gamma   90.00
#
_symmetry.space_group_name_H-M   'P 1'
#
loop_
_entity.id
_entity.type
_entity.pdbx_description
1 polymer ?
#
loop_
_entity_poly.entity_id
_entity_poly.type
_entity_poly.pdbx_seq_one_letter_code
_entity_poly.pdbx_strand_id
1 'polypeptide(L)'
;MKMQDLSQKDFSDFIKNGLLKDFPYFSDYIKTKDDILTIEYPSQQKTATFWITTQDLEITIGFDNSEGNCSWHTHMSLFGAYEPVDELKTSIELIKNIFNGIEILVFESDSIIYLTKNPDEEIANAENNQILEFKKWTEI
;
A
#
# COMPACT_ATOMS: atom_id res chain seq x y z
N MET A 1 -17.17 -15.78 -3.15
CA MET A 1 -17.29 -14.86 -4.30
C MET A 1 -16.05 -15.12 -5.14
N LYS A 2 -16.20 -15.45 -6.43
CA LYS A 2 -15.05 -15.73 -7.31
C LYS A 2 -14.75 -14.51 -8.17
N MET A 3 -13.46 -14.27 -8.45
CA MET A 3 -13.03 -13.10 -9.23
C MET A 3 -13.70 -12.99 -10.60
N GLN A 4 -13.80 -14.12 -11.31
CA GLN A 4 -14.36 -14.24 -12.67
C GLN A 4 -15.84 -13.84 -12.80
N ASP A 5 -16.57 -13.73 -11.68
CA ASP A 5 -18.00 -13.44 -11.67
C ASP A 5 -18.30 -11.95 -11.35
N LEU A 6 -17.27 -11.12 -11.17
CA LEU A 6 -17.41 -9.74 -10.71
C LEU A 6 -17.22 -8.72 -11.83
N SER A 7 -18.02 -7.65 -11.76
CA SER A 7 -17.67 -6.40 -12.42
C SER A 7 -16.63 -5.62 -11.62
N GLN A 8 -15.92 -4.69 -12.29
CA GLN A 8 -14.99 -3.76 -11.62
C GLN A 8 -15.68 -3.05 -10.44
N LYS A 9 -16.91 -2.60 -10.65
CA LYS A 9 -17.71 -1.92 -9.62
C LYS A 9 -17.97 -2.80 -8.41
N ASP A 10 -18.41 -4.05 -8.63
CA ASP A 10 -18.72 -4.97 -7.53
C ASP A 10 -17.48 -5.30 -6.71
N PHE A 11 -16.34 -5.48 -7.39
CA PHE A 11 -15.05 -5.67 -6.73
C PHE A 11 -14.66 -4.44 -5.90
N SER A 12 -14.66 -3.26 -6.50
CA SER A 12 -14.31 -2.01 -5.82
C SER A 12 -15.21 -1.69 -4.63
N ASP A 13 -16.52 -1.92 -4.75
CA ASP A 13 -17.46 -1.75 -3.64
C ASP A 13 -17.21 -2.77 -2.51
N PHE A 14 -16.92 -4.02 -2.85
CA PHE A 14 -16.55 -5.05 -1.87
C PHE A 14 -15.28 -4.66 -1.10
N ILE A 15 -14.22 -4.26 -1.81
CA ILE A 15 -12.95 -3.84 -1.22
C ILE A 15 -13.13 -2.60 -0.36
N LYS A 16 -13.82 -1.57 -0.87
CA LYS A 16 -14.12 -0.34 -0.12
C LYS A 16 -14.80 -0.65 1.22
N ASN A 17 -15.86 -1.45 1.19
CA ASN A 17 -16.60 -1.81 2.39
C ASN A 17 -15.76 -2.65 3.38
N GLY A 18 -14.85 -3.48 2.86
CA GLY A 18 -13.87 -4.21 3.65
C GLY A 18 -12.89 -3.27 4.35
N LEU A 19 -12.20 -2.43 3.59
CA LEU A 19 -11.19 -1.50 4.10
C LEU A 19 -11.79 -0.53 5.13
N LEU A 20 -13.00 0.00 4.91
CA LEU A 20 -13.63 0.94 5.84
C LEU A 20 -14.05 0.32 7.20
N LYS A 21 -14.12 -1.02 7.31
CA LYS A 21 -14.34 -1.67 8.60
C LYS A 21 -13.09 -1.61 9.49
N ASP A 22 -11.92 -1.79 8.91
CA ASP A 22 -10.64 -1.78 9.63
C ASP A 22 -10.01 -0.39 9.69
N PHE A 23 -10.26 0.45 8.68
CA PHE A 23 -9.68 1.79 8.53
C PHE A 23 -10.78 2.84 8.21
N PRO A 24 -11.67 3.16 9.16
CA PRO A 24 -12.79 4.09 8.91
C PRO A 24 -12.34 5.48 8.41
N TYR A 25 -11.15 5.92 8.81
CA TYR A 25 -10.57 7.22 8.43
C TYR A 25 -10.21 7.30 6.94
N PHE A 26 -10.12 6.19 6.19
CA PHE A 26 -9.96 6.24 4.74
C PHE A 26 -11.19 6.85 4.03
N SER A 27 -12.34 6.92 4.70
CA SER A 27 -13.55 7.52 4.10
C SER A 27 -13.36 8.94 3.59
N ASP A 28 -12.48 9.73 4.22
CA ASP A 28 -12.17 11.11 3.82
C ASP A 28 -11.25 11.18 2.58
N TYR A 29 -10.69 10.05 2.14
CA TYR A 29 -9.65 9.96 1.11
C TYR A 29 -10.06 9.12 -0.10
N ILE A 30 -11.30 8.64 -0.12
CA ILE A 30 -11.82 7.81 -1.21
C ILE A 30 -12.15 8.67 -2.44
N LYS A 31 -11.66 8.21 -3.58
CA LYS A 31 -12.10 8.63 -4.91
C LYS A 31 -12.63 7.40 -5.65
N THR A 32 -13.62 7.61 -6.51
CA THR A 32 -14.12 6.57 -7.42
C THR A 32 -14.23 7.16 -8.80
N LYS A 33 -13.62 6.50 -9.78
CA LYS A 33 -13.65 6.91 -11.18
C LYS A 33 -13.66 5.67 -12.06
N ASP A 34 -14.54 5.62 -13.05
CA ASP A 34 -14.65 4.49 -13.98
C ASP A 34 -14.76 3.14 -13.25
N ASP A 35 -15.58 3.12 -12.18
CA ASP A 35 -15.78 2.00 -11.26
C ASP A 35 -14.55 1.56 -10.45
N ILE A 36 -13.40 2.24 -10.58
CA ILE A 36 -12.18 1.96 -9.81
C ILE A 36 -12.22 2.74 -8.50
N LEU A 37 -11.93 2.05 -7.39
CA LEU A 37 -11.65 2.65 -6.09
C LEU A 37 -10.20 3.13 -6.06
N THR A 38 -9.99 4.37 -5.62
CA THR A 38 -8.68 4.89 -5.24
C THR A 38 -8.76 5.50 -3.84
N ILE A 39 -7.77 5.22 -3.00
CA ILE A 39 -7.57 5.88 -1.70
C ILE A 39 -6.19 6.51 -1.76
N GLU A 40 -6.10 7.82 -1.48
CA GLU A 40 -4.83 8.54 -1.40
C GLU A 40 -4.69 9.15 0.00
N TYR A 41 -3.82 8.57 0.82
CA TYR A 41 -3.63 8.91 2.22
C TYR A 41 -2.24 9.53 2.43
N PRO A 42 -2.14 10.88 2.50
CA PRO A 42 -0.85 11.56 2.66
C PRO A 42 -0.24 11.29 4.03
N SER A 43 1.09 11.22 4.09
CA SER A 43 1.84 11.14 5.35
C SER A 43 1.65 12.41 6.18
N GLN A 44 1.96 12.35 7.48
CA GLN A 44 1.74 13.49 8.37
C GLN A 44 2.59 14.70 7.97
N GLN A 45 3.83 14.47 7.52
CA GLN A 45 4.72 15.53 7.04
C GLN A 45 4.56 15.81 5.55
N LYS A 46 3.65 15.11 4.85
CA LYS A 46 3.39 15.24 3.41
C LYS A 46 4.62 14.99 2.54
N THR A 47 5.49 14.08 3.00
CA THR A 47 6.71 13.68 2.28
C THR A 47 6.47 12.48 1.39
N ALA A 48 5.41 11.71 1.66
CA ALA A 48 4.93 10.62 0.82
C ALA A 48 3.40 10.54 0.85
N THR A 49 2.81 9.88 -0.14
CA THR A 49 1.39 9.53 -0.16
C THR A 49 1.24 8.03 -0.26
N PHE A 50 0.61 7.40 0.73
CA PHE A 50 0.20 6.00 0.65
C PHE A 50 -1.06 5.92 -0.20
N TRP A 51 -1.13 4.99 -1.14
CA TRP A 51 -2.33 4.81 -1.96
C TRP A 51 -2.75 3.36 -2.14
N ILE A 52 -4.04 3.19 -2.41
CA ILE A 52 -4.67 1.92 -2.77
C ILE A 52 -5.46 2.14 -4.06
N THR A 53 -5.34 1.24 -5.02
CA THR A 53 -6.23 1.19 -6.19
C THR A 53 -6.77 -0.22 -6.40
N THR A 54 -7.95 -0.34 -6.99
CA THR A 54 -8.60 -1.63 -7.29
C THR A 54 -8.67 -1.92 -8.80
N GLN A 55 -7.86 -1.24 -9.61
CA GLN A 55 -7.93 -1.32 -11.06
C GLN A 55 -7.75 -2.77 -11.55
N ASP A 56 -8.43 -3.13 -12.64
CA ASP A 56 -8.32 -4.43 -13.32
C ASP A 56 -8.66 -5.62 -12.40
N LEU A 57 -9.61 -5.42 -11.49
CA LEU A 57 -10.04 -6.39 -10.48
C LEU A 57 -8.91 -6.85 -9.54
N GLU A 58 -7.95 -5.98 -9.26
CA GLU A 58 -6.81 -6.28 -8.38
C GLU A 58 -6.54 -5.13 -7.42
N ILE A 59 -6.26 -5.44 -6.16
CA ILE A 59 -5.77 -4.47 -5.18
C ILE A 59 -4.27 -4.26 -5.40
N THR A 60 -3.91 -3.01 -5.69
CA THR A 60 -2.53 -2.52 -5.68
C THR A 60 -2.37 -1.52 -4.55
N ILE A 61 -1.29 -1.68 -3.78
CA ILE A 61 -0.88 -0.74 -2.73
C ILE A 61 0.44 -0.10 -3.16
N GLY A 62 0.59 1.21 -2.96
CA GLY A 62 1.84 1.87 -3.27
C GLY A 62 2.07 3.17 -2.51
N PHE A 63 3.18 3.79 -2.84
CA PHE A 63 3.60 5.08 -2.33
C PHE A 63 4.00 5.99 -3.48
N ASP A 64 3.57 7.24 -3.40
CA ASP A 64 4.13 8.33 -4.18
C ASP A 64 5.09 9.14 -3.31
N ASN A 65 6.17 9.65 -3.92
CA ASN A 65 7.08 10.58 -3.28
C ASN A 65 6.46 11.99 -3.18
N SER A 66 7.22 12.94 -2.62
CA SER A 66 6.75 14.32 -2.41
C SER A 66 6.41 15.09 -3.71
N GLU A 67 6.91 14.63 -4.85
CA GLU A 67 6.61 15.19 -6.18
C GLU A 67 5.35 14.58 -6.82
N GLY A 68 4.75 13.56 -6.18
CA GLY A 68 3.61 12.81 -6.70
C GLY A 68 3.99 11.73 -7.71
N ASN A 69 5.27 11.36 -7.79
CA ASN A 69 5.73 10.25 -8.62
C ASN A 69 5.64 8.95 -7.82
N CYS A 70 5.10 7.89 -8.43
CA CYS A 70 5.09 6.55 -7.82
C CYS A 70 6.53 6.08 -7.56
N SER A 71 6.85 5.87 -6.28
CA SER A 71 8.17 5.41 -5.85
C SER A 71 8.20 3.89 -5.70
N TRP A 72 7.13 3.29 -5.19
CA TRP A 72 7.00 1.85 -5.01
C TRP A 72 5.54 1.42 -5.03
N HIS A 73 5.27 0.22 -5.53
CA HIS A 73 3.97 -0.42 -5.40
C HIS A 73 4.09 -1.94 -5.41
N THR A 74 3.05 -2.61 -4.93
CA THR A 74 2.92 -4.05 -4.96
C THR A 74 1.47 -4.46 -5.22
N HIS A 75 1.32 -5.63 -5.83
CA HIS A 75 0.05 -6.25 -6.16
C HIS A 75 -0.23 -7.39 -5.19
N MET A 76 -1.48 -7.54 -4.73
CA MET A 76 -1.80 -8.60 -3.76
C MET A 76 -1.57 -10.02 -4.32
N SER A 77 -1.62 -10.18 -5.65
CA SER A 77 -1.26 -11.42 -6.35
C SER A 77 0.18 -11.88 -6.09
N LEU A 78 1.13 -10.95 -5.86
CA LEU A 78 2.52 -11.29 -5.50
C LEU A 78 2.64 -11.96 -4.12
N PHE A 79 1.62 -11.84 -3.28
CA PHE A 79 1.49 -12.53 -2.00
C PHE A 79 0.65 -13.81 -2.11
N GLY A 80 0.28 -14.22 -3.33
CA GLY A 80 -0.53 -15.41 -3.60
C GLY A 80 -2.03 -15.22 -3.37
N ALA A 81 -2.51 -13.98 -3.29
CA ALA A 81 -3.93 -13.67 -3.16
C ALA A 81 -4.56 -13.41 -4.54
N TYR A 82 -5.41 -14.33 -4.99
CA TYR A 82 -6.01 -14.30 -6.34
C TYR A 82 -7.55 -14.21 -6.33
N GLU A 83 -8.14 -14.20 -5.15
CA GLU A 83 -9.58 -14.09 -4.97
C GLU A 83 -9.90 -12.85 -4.12
N PRO A 84 -11.05 -12.17 -4.33
CA PRO A 84 -11.33 -10.89 -3.70
C PRO A 84 -11.21 -10.89 -2.17
N VAL A 85 -11.63 -11.98 -1.52
CA VAL A 85 -11.55 -12.12 -0.06
C VAL A 85 -10.10 -12.21 0.41
N ASP A 86 -9.28 -12.96 -0.33
CA ASP A 86 -7.87 -13.14 0.01
C ASP A 86 -7.09 -11.86 -0.25
N GLU A 87 -7.37 -11.15 -1.34
CA GLU A 87 -6.76 -9.84 -1.61
C GLU A 87 -7.10 -8.81 -0.54
N LEU A 88 -8.37 -8.74 -0.13
CA LEU A 88 -8.79 -7.87 0.96
C LEU A 88 -8.08 -8.22 2.28
N LYS A 89 -7.98 -9.51 2.61
CA LYS A 89 -7.31 -9.96 3.84
C LYS A 89 -5.82 -9.60 3.82
N THR A 90 -5.13 -9.91 2.73
CA THR A 90 -3.71 -9.66 2.55
C THR A 90 -3.40 -8.16 2.55
N SER A 91 -4.19 -7.35 1.85
CA SER A 91 -4.03 -5.89 1.85
C SER A 91 -4.23 -5.28 3.24
N ILE A 92 -5.26 -5.71 3.99
CA ILE A 92 -5.48 -5.27 5.38
C ILE A 92 -4.28 -5.62 6.27
N GLU A 93 -3.74 -6.83 6.13
CA GLU A 93 -2.56 -7.26 6.89
C GLU A 93 -1.34 -6.39 6.56
N LEU A 94 -1.06 -6.14 5.28
CA LEU A 94 0.02 -5.28 4.84
C LEU A 94 -0.14 -3.85 5.37
N ILE A 95 -1.33 -3.25 5.23
CA ILE A 95 -1.62 -1.89 5.74
C ILE A 95 -1.40 -1.82 7.26
N LYS A 96 -1.89 -2.82 8.01
CA LYS A 96 -1.66 -2.90 9.46
C LYS A 96 -0.17 -2.99 9.77
N ASN A 97 0.59 -3.78 9.04
CA ASN A 97 2.01 -3.92 9.29
C ASN A 97 2.77 -2.61 8.99
N ILE A 98 2.42 -1.89 7.91
CA ILE A 98 3.01 -0.58 7.58
C ILE A 98 2.66 0.45 8.67
N PHE A 99 1.38 0.61 9.02
CA PHE A 99 0.94 1.66 9.94
C PHE A 99 1.30 1.39 11.40
N ASN A 100 1.51 0.12 11.78
CA ASN A 100 2.02 -0.24 13.10
C ASN A 100 3.56 -0.27 13.16
N GLY A 101 4.26 0.02 12.06
CA GLY A 101 5.72 0.03 11.98
C GLY A 101 6.37 -1.35 12.11
N ILE A 102 5.67 -2.41 11.68
CA ILE A 102 6.21 -3.76 11.50
C ILE A 102 6.91 -3.85 10.14
N GLU A 103 6.27 -3.35 9.08
CA GLU A 103 6.95 -3.08 7.82
C GLU A 103 7.57 -1.68 7.91
N ILE A 104 8.88 -1.62 7.69
CA ILE A 104 9.68 -0.40 7.68
C ILE A 104 9.87 0.02 6.23
N LEU A 105 9.69 1.31 5.98
CA LEU A 105 9.89 1.90 4.67
C LEU A 105 11.39 2.12 4.46
N VAL A 106 11.91 1.57 3.38
CA VAL A 106 13.30 1.76 2.95
C VAL A 106 13.33 2.85 1.90
N PHE A 107 14.09 3.90 2.19
CA PHE A 107 14.26 5.07 1.33
C PHE A 107 15.64 5.04 0.69
N GLU A 108 15.67 5.39 -0.59
CA GLU A 108 16.87 5.85 -1.28
C GLU A 108 16.61 7.29 -1.73
N SER A 109 17.37 8.24 -1.17
CA SER A 109 17.08 9.68 -1.28
C SER A 109 15.67 10.04 -0.75
N ASP A 110 14.75 10.45 -1.62
CA ASP A 110 13.38 10.87 -1.28
C ASP A 110 12.32 9.83 -1.66
N SER A 111 12.75 8.67 -2.16
CA SER A 111 11.88 7.67 -2.77
C SER A 111 11.86 6.41 -1.94
N ILE A 112 10.65 5.93 -1.61
CA ILE A 112 10.47 4.62 -0.97
C ILE A 112 10.70 3.56 -2.05
N ILE A 113 11.67 2.68 -1.83
CA ILE A 113 12.08 1.67 -2.81
C ILE A 113 11.60 0.26 -2.49
N TYR A 114 11.38 -0.07 -1.21
CA TYR A 114 10.74 -1.31 -0.76
C TYR A 114 10.36 -1.25 0.72
N LEU A 115 9.74 -2.32 1.21
CA LEU A 115 9.39 -2.54 2.62
C LEU A 115 10.23 -3.69 3.20
N THR A 116 10.65 -3.57 4.47
CA THR A 116 11.37 -4.63 5.18
C THR A 116 10.88 -4.78 6.61
N LYS A 117 10.92 -6.01 7.15
CA LYS A 117 10.72 -6.28 8.58
C LYS A 117 12.02 -6.33 9.37
N ASN A 118 13.17 -6.38 8.68
CA ASN A 118 14.47 -6.64 9.27
C ASN A 118 15.49 -5.55 8.89
N PRO A 119 15.28 -4.27 9.28
CA PRO A 119 16.17 -3.17 8.88
C PRO A 119 17.64 -3.42 9.29
N ASP A 120 17.90 -4.08 10.42
CA ASP A 120 19.25 -4.40 10.88
C ASP A 120 19.99 -5.36 9.92
N GLU A 121 19.27 -6.32 9.33
CA GLU A 121 19.82 -7.27 8.34
C GLU A 121 20.12 -6.57 7.01
N GLU A 122 19.24 -5.67 6.58
CA GLU A 122 19.44 -4.84 5.38
C GLU A 122 20.70 -3.97 5.54
N ILE A 123 20.86 -3.30 6.68
CA ILE A 123 22.03 -2.47 6.99
C ILE A 123 23.32 -3.31 6.97
N ALA A 124 23.28 -4.53 7.50
CA ALA A 124 24.45 -5.42 7.52
C ALA A 124 24.87 -5.90 6.13
N ASN A 125 23.92 -5.98 5.20
CA ASN A 125 24.13 -6.46 3.83
C ASN A 125 24.30 -5.33 2.80
N ALA A 126 24.06 -4.07 3.18
CA ALA A 126 24.19 -2.94 2.29
C ALA A 126 25.62 -2.80 1.74
N GLU A 127 25.74 -2.55 0.43
CA GLU A 127 27.03 -2.26 -0.18
C GLU A 127 27.60 -0.94 0.37
N ASN A 128 28.92 -0.84 0.54
CA ASN A 128 29.61 0.27 1.24
C ASN A 128 29.30 1.71 0.74
N ASN A 129 28.59 1.87 -0.38
CA ASN A 129 28.25 3.16 -0.97
C ASN A 129 26.73 3.45 -1.00
N GLN A 130 25.85 2.53 -0.56
CA GLN A 130 24.41 2.76 -0.57
C GLN A 130 23.99 3.45 0.73
N ILE A 131 23.38 4.64 0.60
CA ILE A 131 22.82 5.38 1.73
C ILE A 131 21.33 5.07 1.75
N LEU A 132 20.94 4.15 2.63
CA LEU A 132 19.55 3.80 2.87
C LEU A 132 19.07 4.47 4.16
N GLU A 133 17.87 5.05 4.11
CA GLU A 133 17.16 5.53 5.29
C GLU A 133 15.99 4.60 5.62
N PHE A 134 15.79 4.30 6.89
CA PHE A 134 14.75 3.41 7.37
C PHE A 134 13.80 4.21 8.24
N LYS A 135 12.53 4.31 7.84
CA LYS A 135 11.53 5.11 8.57
C LYS A 135 10.23 4.33 8.70
N LYS A 136 9.52 4.54 9.80
CA LYS A 136 8.13 4.09 9.95
C LYS A 136 7.18 5.07 9.28
N TRP A 137 5.99 4.60 8.93
CA TRP A 137 4.94 5.48 8.41
C TRP A 137 4.61 6.65 9.37
N THR A 138 4.65 6.39 10.67
CA THR A 138 4.37 7.41 11.71
C THR A 138 5.49 8.44 11.87
N GLU A 139 6.61 8.29 11.17
CA GLU A 139 7.77 9.19 11.25
C GLU A 139 7.87 10.13 10.05
N ILE A 140 6.94 10.05 9.09
CA ILE A 140 6.98 10.77 7.79
C ILE A 140 5.73 11.59 7.48
#